data_AF-W1XSV0-F1
#
_entry.id   AF-W1XSV0-F1
#
_cell.length_a   1.000
_cell.length_b   1.000
_cell.length_c   1.000
_cell.angle_alpha   90.00
_cell.angle_beta   90.00
_cell.angle_gamma   90.00
#
_symmetry.space_group_name_H-M   'P 1'
#
loop_
_entity.id
_entity.type
_entity.pdbx_description
1 polymer ?
#
loop_
_entity_poly.entity_id
_entity_poly.type
_entity_poly.pdbx_seq_one_letter_code
_entity_poly.pdbx_strand_id
1 'polypeptide(L)'
;DKLGDVNTWIDKGCNTYINTNTRRKEGEKRTIQNEMTDILNLGKIFNVEDKSQKIVDNMQSKIDKALKAAEGQEKQNVLMVEFLGDEISNYGANSLGGDMITSLGGNLVAKDQSKLGKEDIVSLNP
;
A
#
# COMPACT_ATOMS: atom_id res chain seq x y z
N ASP A 1 18.03 26.45 -12.12
CA ASP A 1 16.59 26.70 -12.29
C ASP A 1 15.75 25.59 -11.68
N LYS A 2 14.72 25.93 -10.92
CA LYS A 2 13.71 24.97 -10.45
C LYS A 2 12.49 25.09 -11.35
N LEU A 3 11.96 23.96 -11.81
CA LEU A 3 10.84 23.88 -12.77
C LEU A 3 9.48 24.38 -12.20
N GLY A 4 9.42 24.81 -10.94
CA GLY A 4 8.20 25.15 -10.21
C GLY A 4 7.65 23.96 -9.40
N ASP A 5 6.67 24.24 -8.54
CA ASP A 5 5.89 23.23 -7.81
C ASP A 5 4.62 22.82 -8.59
N VAL A 6 3.78 21.95 -8.02
CA VAL A 6 2.54 21.46 -8.67
C VAL A 6 1.61 22.62 -9.06
N ASN A 7 1.48 23.64 -8.21
CA ASN A 7 0.63 24.80 -8.50
C ASN A 7 1.16 25.59 -9.71
N THR A 8 2.49 25.74 -9.81
CA THR A 8 3.12 26.40 -10.96
C THR A 8 2.75 25.74 -12.30
N TRP A 9 2.62 24.41 -12.33
CA TRP A 9 2.23 23.68 -13.54
C TRP A 9 0.74 23.84 -13.85
N ILE A 10 -0.11 23.79 -12.83
CA ILE A 10 -1.55 24.01 -12.96
C ILE A 10 -1.85 25.40 -13.50
N ASP A 11 -1.19 26.44 -12.97
CA ASP A 11 -1.34 27.84 -13.41
C ASP A 11 -0.92 28.03 -14.88
N LYS A 12 -0.02 27.16 -15.38
CA LYS A 12 0.41 27.13 -16.79
C LYS A 12 -0.50 26.29 -17.70
N GLY A 13 -1.63 25.81 -17.19
CA GLY A 13 -2.57 24.98 -17.95
C GLY A 13 -2.14 23.51 -18.09
N CYS A 14 -1.17 23.06 -17.29
CA CYS A 14 -0.76 21.65 -17.24
C CYS A 14 -1.50 20.94 -16.10
N ASN A 15 -2.43 20.06 -16.45
CA ASN A 15 -3.11 19.21 -15.47
C ASN A 15 -2.11 18.24 -14.81
N THR A 16 -2.29 17.99 -13.52
CA THR A 16 -1.45 17.05 -12.77
C THR A 16 -2.29 15.98 -12.10
N TYR A 17 -1.71 14.80 -11.93
CA TYR A 17 -2.28 13.68 -11.17
C TYR A 17 -1.26 13.23 -10.13
N ILE A 18 -1.69 13.04 -8.89
CA ILE A 18 -0.84 12.59 -7.79
C ILE A 18 -1.44 11.31 -7.24
N ASN A 19 -0.65 10.22 -7.24
CA ASN A 19 -1.07 8.93 -6.69
C ASN A 19 -1.48 9.08 -5.22
N THR A 20 -2.64 8.53 -4.90
CA THR A 20 -3.31 8.69 -3.61
C THR A 20 -2.48 8.18 -2.42
N ASN A 21 -1.58 7.21 -2.60
CA ASN A 21 -0.71 6.71 -1.53
C ASN A 21 0.58 7.54 -1.27
N THR A 22 0.91 8.53 -2.11
CA THR A 22 2.23 9.21 -2.08
C THR A 22 2.26 10.51 -1.28
N ARG A 23 1.13 11.23 -1.20
CA ARG A 23 0.99 12.52 -0.51
C ARG A 23 -0.30 12.57 0.31
N ARG A 24 -0.40 11.64 1.27
CA ARG A 24 -1.55 11.58 2.18
C ARG A 24 -1.40 12.54 3.35
N LYS A 25 -2.54 12.93 3.92
CA LYS A 25 -2.58 13.60 5.22
C LYS A 25 -2.00 12.66 6.27
N GLU A 26 -1.28 13.22 7.24
CA GLU A 26 -0.72 12.45 8.35
C GLU A 26 -1.83 11.66 9.07
N GLY A 27 -1.55 10.38 9.37
CA GLY A 27 -2.51 9.46 9.98
C GLY A 27 -3.42 8.71 9.00
N GLU A 28 -3.41 9.03 7.70
CA GLU A 28 -4.19 8.27 6.73
C GLU A 28 -3.46 7.00 6.24
N LYS A 29 -4.22 5.92 6.05
CA LYS A 29 -3.69 4.62 5.63
C LYS A 29 -3.30 4.59 4.16
N ARG A 30 -2.22 3.91 3.82
CA ARG A 30 -1.95 3.51 2.43
C ARG A 30 -2.57 2.15 2.17
N THR A 31 -3.32 2.00 1.08
CA THR A 31 -4.11 0.78 0.85
C THR A 31 -3.97 0.25 -0.57
N ILE A 32 -4.25 -1.03 -0.78
CA ILE A 32 -4.38 -1.62 -2.12
C ILE A 32 -5.52 -0.94 -2.90
N GLN A 33 -6.62 -0.63 -2.22
CA GLN A 33 -7.78 0.02 -2.85
C GLN A 33 -7.42 1.38 -3.44
N ASN A 34 -6.52 2.13 -2.80
CA ASN A 34 -6.00 3.38 -3.32
C ASN A 34 -5.24 3.17 -4.64
N GLU A 35 -4.35 2.16 -4.71
CA GLU A 35 -3.64 1.82 -5.96
C GLU A 35 -4.61 1.39 -7.07
N MET A 36 -5.61 0.57 -6.74
CA MET A 36 -6.66 0.18 -7.71
C MET A 36 -7.42 1.40 -8.22
N THR A 37 -7.76 2.34 -7.34
CA THR A 37 -8.43 3.59 -7.70
C THR A 37 -7.55 4.45 -8.61
N ASP A 38 -6.26 4.55 -8.30
CA ASP A 38 -5.28 5.27 -9.13
C ASP A 38 -5.19 4.67 -10.53
N ILE A 39 -5.17 3.34 -10.66
CA ILE A 39 -5.18 2.64 -11.95
C ILE A 39 -6.44 2.97 -12.75
N LEU A 40 -7.63 2.97 -12.14
CA LEU A 40 -8.88 3.33 -12.81
C LEU A 40 -8.91 4.80 -13.25
N ASN A 41 -8.39 5.71 -12.43
CA ASN A 41 -8.29 7.11 -12.77
C ASN A 41 -7.36 7.35 -13.95
N LEU A 42 -6.20 6.68 -13.99
CA LEU A 42 -5.31 6.69 -15.15
C LEU A 42 -6.01 6.10 -16.39
N GLY A 43 -6.83 5.06 -16.22
CA GLY A 43 -7.69 4.53 -17.27
C GLY A 43 -8.56 5.60 -17.94
N LYS A 44 -9.22 6.43 -17.13
CA LYS A 44 -10.04 7.57 -17.62
C LYS A 44 -9.20 8.64 -18.30
N ILE A 45 -8.06 9.01 -17.70
CA ILE A 45 -7.16 10.05 -18.24
C ILE A 45 -6.65 9.67 -19.64
N PHE A 46 -6.35 8.38 -19.86
CA PHE A 46 -5.82 7.88 -21.11
C PHE A 46 -6.88 7.26 -22.04
N ASN A 47 -8.17 7.30 -21.68
CA ASN A 47 -9.28 6.70 -22.44
C ASN A 47 -9.05 5.21 -22.75
N VAL A 48 -8.67 4.45 -21.71
CA VAL A 48 -8.38 3.00 -21.74
C VAL A 48 -9.03 2.27 -20.56
N GLU A 49 -10.25 2.66 -20.20
CA GLU A 49 -10.99 2.19 -19.04
C GLU A 49 -11.09 0.66 -18.99
N ASP A 50 -11.37 0.00 -20.12
CA ASP A 50 -11.40 -1.45 -20.24
C ASP A 50 -10.08 -2.12 -19.84
N LYS A 51 -8.95 -1.48 -20.16
CA LYS A 51 -7.62 -2.00 -19.80
C LYS A 51 -7.36 -1.80 -18.30
N SER A 52 -7.68 -0.63 -17.75
CA SER A 52 -7.54 -0.39 -16.31
C SER A 52 -8.44 -1.30 -15.48
N GLN A 53 -9.67 -1.55 -15.93
CA GLN A 53 -10.61 -2.43 -15.23
C GLN A 53 -10.08 -3.87 -15.19
N LYS A 54 -9.58 -4.38 -16.33
CA LYS A 54 -8.94 -5.72 -16.37
C LYS A 54 -7.75 -5.86 -15.42
N ILE A 55 -6.98 -4.79 -15.22
CA ILE A 55 -5.86 -4.81 -14.26
C ILE A 55 -6.40 -4.91 -12.82
N VAL A 56 -7.38 -4.08 -12.47
CA VAL A 56 -7.99 -4.08 -11.13
C VAL A 56 -8.72 -5.39 -10.84
N ASP A 57 -9.47 -5.93 -11.80
CA ASP A 57 -10.15 -7.22 -11.67
C ASP A 57 -9.15 -8.36 -11.42
N ASN A 58 -8.02 -8.35 -12.12
CA ASN A 58 -6.94 -9.32 -11.90
C ASN A 58 -6.30 -9.16 -10.52
N MET A 59 -6.11 -7.93 -10.04
CA MET A 59 -5.63 -7.68 -8.68
C MET A 59 -6.62 -8.24 -7.64
N GLN A 60 -7.92 -7.95 -7.79
CA GLN A 60 -8.96 -8.45 -6.88
C GLN A 60 -9.03 -9.97 -6.91
N SER A 61 -9.00 -10.59 -8.10
CA SER A 61 -9.00 -12.04 -8.25
C SER A 61 -7.85 -12.72 -7.51
N LYS A 62 -6.66 -12.10 -7.48
CA LYS A 62 -5.51 -12.62 -6.73
C LYS A 62 -5.73 -12.54 -5.22
N ILE A 63 -6.34 -11.46 -4.73
CA ILE A 63 -6.70 -11.31 -3.31
C ILE A 63 -7.73 -12.38 -2.94
N ASP A 64 -8.80 -12.51 -3.72
CA ASP A 64 -9.85 -13.50 -3.49
C ASP A 64 -9.30 -14.93 -3.49
N LYS A 65 -8.39 -15.24 -4.43
CA LYS A 65 -7.73 -16.54 -4.49
C LYS A 65 -6.87 -16.81 -3.25
N ALA A 66 -6.14 -15.81 -2.75
CA ALA A 66 -5.33 -15.95 -1.54
C ALA A 66 -6.23 -16.16 -0.31
N LEU A 67 -7.29 -15.37 -0.16
CA LEU A 67 -8.25 -15.50 0.93
C LEU A 67 -8.93 -16.87 0.92
N LYS A 68 -9.37 -17.33 -0.25
CA LYS A 68 -9.96 -18.66 -0.42
C LYS A 68 -9.00 -19.79 -0.05
N ALA A 69 -7.72 -19.66 -0.41
CA ALA A 69 -6.71 -20.64 -0.04
C ALA A 69 -6.42 -20.67 1.47
N ALA A 70 -6.65 -19.57 2.17
CA ALA A 70 -6.49 -19.45 3.61
C ALA A 70 -7.76 -19.80 4.41
N GLU A 71 -8.89 -20.09 3.75
CA GLU A 71 -10.14 -20.45 4.44
C GLU A 71 -9.94 -21.67 5.36
N GLY A 72 -10.36 -21.52 6.62
CA GLY A 72 -10.23 -22.56 7.65
C GLY A 72 -8.81 -22.75 8.22
N GLN A 73 -7.83 -21.97 7.77
CA GLN A 73 -6.48 -21.97 8.34
C GLN A 73 -6.37 -20.93 9.47
N GLU A 74 -5.48 -21.18 10.43
CA GLU A 74 -5.14 -20.16 11.42
C GLU A 74 -4.38 -19.00 10.77
N LYS A 75 -4.74 -17.77 11.16
CA LYS A 75 -4.06 -16.57 10.67
C LYS A 75 -2.61 -16.59 11.13
N GLN A 76 -1.70 -16.50 10.18
CA GLN A 76 -0.28 -16.36 10.47
C GLN A 76 -0.01 -14.95 10.96
N ASN A 77 0.81 -14.83 12.01
CA ASN A 77 1.44 -13.56 12.33
C ASN A 77 2.35 -13.18 11.16
N VAL A 78 2.41 -11.91 10.82
CA VAL A 78 3.28 -11.43 9.75
C VAL A 78 3.84 -10.07 10.14
N LEU A 79 5.13 -9.90 9.89
CA LEU A 79 5.86 -8.67 10.08
C LEU A 79 6.45 -8.20 8.74
N MET A 80 6.31 -6.91 8.43
CA MET A 80 6.92 -6.30 7.24
C MET A 80 7.98 -5.30 7.69
N VAL A 81 9.25 -5.61 7.42
CA VAL A 81 10.39 -4.80 7.86
C VAL A 81 11.35 -4.49 6.72
N GLU A 82 12.10 -3.41 6.89
CA GLU A 82 13.24 -3.05 6.07
C GLU A 82 14.45 -2.78 6.96
N PHE A 83 15.60 -3.32 6.57
CA PHE A 83 16.86 -3.11 7.26
C PHE A 83 17.54 -1.86 6.70
N LEU A 84 17.62 -0.82 7.52
CA LEU A 84 18.22 0.47 7.19
C LEU A 84 19.51 0.65 8.00
N GLY A 85 20.58 -0.01 7.54
CA GLY A 85 21.82 -0.12 8.32
C GLY A 85 21.59 -0.97 9.57
N ASP A 86 21.85 -0.40 10.74
CA ASP A 86 21.64 -1.06 12.03
C ASP A 86 20.20 -0.95 12.54
N GLU A 87 19.35 -0.13 11.90
CA GLU A 87 17.95 0.03 12.28
C GLU A 87 17.05 -0.94 11.52
N ILE A 88 16.06 -1.51 12.21
CA ILE A 88 14.99 -2.29 11.60
C ILE A 88 13.73 -1.42 11.58
N SER A 89 13.37 -0.91 10.40
CA SER A 89 12.15 -0.12 10.21
C SER A 89 10.97 -1.04 9.98
N ASN A 90 9.85 -0.76 10.64
CA ASN A 90 8.62 -1.54 10.53
C ASN A 90 7.55 -0.81 9.71
N TYR A 91 6.89 -1.57 8.84
CA TYR A 91 5.75 -1.14 8.06
C TYR A 91 4.44 -1.50 8.77
N GLY A 92 4.00 -0.59 9.67
CA GLY A 92 2.79 -0.75 10.49
C GLY A 92 1.46 -0.53 9.76
N ALA A 93 0.37 -0.37 10.53
CA ALA A 93 -1.02 -0.38 10.05
C ALA A 93 -1.41 0.75 9.08
N ASN A 94 -0.59 1.81 8.98
CA ASN A 94 -0.80 2.92 8.04
C ASN A 94 0.03 2.80 6.76
N SER A 95 0.83 1.74 6.64
CA SER A 95 1.62 1.46 5.44
C SER A 95 0.86 0.59 4.45
N LEU A 96 1.28 0.63 3.18
CA LEU A 96 0.72 -0.24 2.15
C LEU A 96 1.02 -1.71 2.47
N GLY A 97 2.24 -2.02 2.94
CA GLY A 97 2.60 -3.39 3.33
C GLY A 97 1.72 -3.92 4.47
N GLY A 98 1.40 -3.08 5.44
CA GLY A 98 0.48 -3.43 6.52
C GLY A 98 -0.95 -3.72 6.03
N ASP A 99 -1.46 -2.90 5.11
CA ASP A 99 -2.76 -3.13 4.47
C ASP A 99 -2.78 -4.40 3.60
N MET A 100 -1.68 -4.69 2.90
CA MET A 100 -1.54 -5.92 2.12
C MET A 100 -1.64 -7.17 2.99
N ILE A 101 -0.93 -7.18 4.12
CA ILE A 101 -0.93 -8.31 5.05
C ILE A 101 -2.35 -8.62 5.54
N THR A 102 -3.09 -7.61 5.97
CA THR A 102 -4.46 -7.80 6.48
C THR A 102 -5.43 -8.15 5.36
N SER A 103 -5.29 -7.52 4.19
CA SER A 103 -6.14 -7.80 3.01
C SER A 103 -5.96 -9.21 2.46
N LEU A 104 -4.79 -9.83 2.69
CA LEU A 104 -4.50 -11.21 2.29
C LEU A 104 -4.78 -12.23 3.42
N GLY A 105 -5.42 -11.79 4.51
CA GLY A 105 -5.87 -12.67 5.60
C GLY A 105 -4.85 -12.88 6.73
N GLY A 106 -3.66 -12.28 6.65
CA GLY A 106 -2.65 -12.35 7.70
C GLY A 106 -2.98 -11.49 8.93
N ASN A 107 -2.29 -11.78 10.05
CA ASN A 107 -2.30 -10.94 11.24
C ASN A 107 -1.03 -10.07 11.27
N LEU A 108 -1.17 -8.80 10.91
CA LEU A 108 -0.08 -7.83 11.04
C LEU A 108 0.29 -7.65 12.52
N VAL A 109 1.50 -7.99 12.91
CA VAL A 109 2.02 -7.72 14.26
C VAL A 109 2.78 -6.38 14.30
N ALA A 110 3.06 -5.85 15.51
CA ALA A 110 3.74 -4.55 15.69
C ALA A 110 3.08 -3.36 14.97
N LYS A 111 1.74 -3.34 14.88
CA LYS A 111 0.94 -2.41 14.05
C LYS A 111 1.28 -0.92 14.23
N ASP A 112 1.65 -0.51 15.44
CA ASP A 112 1.84 0.89 15.83
C ASP A 112 3.31 1.28 16.02
N GLN A 113 4.23 0.32 15.93
CA GLN A 113 5.67 0.55 16.11
C GLN A 113 6.33 0.87 14.77
N SER A 114 7.13 1.94 14.70
CA SER A 114 7.84 2.32 13.46
C SER A 114 9.26 1.73 13.36
N LYS A 115 9.81 1.25 14.48
CA LYS A 115 11.11 0.59 14.58
C LYS A 115 11.02 -0.61 15.52
N LEU A 116 11.88 -1.60 15.31
CA LEU A 116 11.92 -2.83 16.11
C LEU A 116 13.35 -3.20 16.51
N GLY A 117 13.51 -3.74 17.71
CA GLY A 117 14.68 -4.50 18.13
C GLY A 117 14.61 -5.96 17.67
N LYS A 118 15.74 -6.67 17.73
CA LYS A 118 15.79 -8.10 17.38
C LYS A 118 14.98 -8.93 18.39
N GLU A 119 15.02 -8.54 19.65
CA GLU A 119 14.29 -9.15 20.76
C GLU A 119 12.77 -8.99 20.61
N ASP A 120 12.32 -7.84 20.08
CA ASP A 120 10.90 -7.61 19.76
C ASP A 120 10.44 -8.62 18.69
N ILE A 121 11.23 -8.81 17.62
CA ILE A 121 10.90 -9.74 16.54
C ILE A 121 10.76 -11.18 17.07
N VAL A 122 11.70 -11.63 17.89
CA VAL A 122 11.64 -12.97 18.50
C VAL A 122 10.37 -13.11 19.36
N SER A 123 10.02 -12.08 20.12
CA SER A 123 8.84 -12.10 21.00
C SER A 123 7.51 -12.06 20.24
N LEU A 124 7.47 -11.38 19.09
CA LEU A 124 6.29 -11.28 18.24
C LEU A 124 5.99 -12.58 17.51
N ASN A 125 6.99 -13.46 17.34
CA ASN A 125 6.92 -14.71 16.60
C ASN A 125 6.12 -14.56 15.27
N PRO A 126 6.58 -13.66 14.38
CA PRO A 126 5.96 -13.44 13.09
C PRO A 126 6.26 -14.57 12.10
#